data_AF-A0A026WLK4-F1
#
_entry.id   AF-A0A026WLK4-F1
#
_cell.length_a   1.000
_cell.length_b   1.000
_cell.length_c   1.000
_cell.angle_alpha   90.00
_cell.angle_beta   90.00
_cell.angle_gamma   90.00
#
_symmetry.space_group_name_H-M   'P 1'
#
loop_
_entity.id
_entity.type
_entity.pdbx_description
1 polymer ?
#
loop_
_entity_poly.entity_id
_entity_poly.type
_entity_poly.pdbx_seq_one_letter_code
_entity_poly.pdbx_strand_id
1 'polypeptide(L)'
;MNRNSALATAAILLVLALSTVYAEVVHSSSCPASTKTVNCTIHEVRVDPCREAAENKPCLLKRGHVASISFDYTAQFTGNTLSSRAYWASEIADLPFLGMPLDACSSTVCPTVPGERQTYTVNLPISKKFPARTYDLKWKLWNEQDEGCCFMFPIKLQK
;
A
#
# COMPACT_ATOMS: atom_id res chain seq x y z
N MET A 1 -19.77 48.03 8.14
CA MET A 1 -19.15 46.70 7.88
C MET A 1 -18.80 46.61 6.41
N ASN A 2 -17.52 46.50 6.08
CA ASN A 2 -17.01 46.74 4.73
C ASN A 2 -17.28 45.51 3.85
N ARG A 3 -17.92 45.67 2.69
CA ARG A 3 -18.25 44.56 1.77
C ARG A 3 -16.99 43.80 1.32
N ASN A 4 -15.86 44.51 1.26
CA ASN A 4 -14.54 43.96 0.93
C ASN A 4 -13.98 43.05 2.05
N SER A 5 -14.27 43.32 3.33
CA SER A 5 -13.83 42.46 4.43
C SER A 5 -14.62 41.15 4.51
N ALA A 6 -15.87 41.13 4.07
CA ALA A 6 -16.69 39.91 3.99
C ALA A 6 -16.25 39.00 2.82
N LEU A 7 -15.89 39.58 1.67
CA LEU A 7 -15.36 38.84 0.52
C LEU A 7 -13.97 38.25 0.81
N ALA A 8 -13.11 39.02 1.48
CA ALA A 8 -11.77 38.56 1.87
C ALA A 8 -11.82 37.41 2.88
N THR A 9 -12.71 37.47 3.88
CA THR A 9 -12.88 36.40 4.87
C THR A 9 -13.48 35.15 4.27
N ALA A 10 -14.45 35.27 3.36
CA ALA A 10 -15.01 34.13 2.62
C ALA A 10 -13.97 33.43 1.73
N ALA A 11 -13.10 34.19 1.06
CA ALA A 11 -12.03 33.64 0.22
C ALA A 11 -10.98 32.89 1.04
N ILE A 12 -10.59 33.39 2.22
CA ILE A 12 -9.62 32.74 3.11
C ILE A 12 -10.17 31.41 3.66
N LEU A 13 -11.45 31.36 4.02
CA LEU A 13 -12.10 30.12 4.47
C LEU A 13 -12.20 29.06 3.35
N LEU A 14 -12.38 29.47 2.09
CA LEU A 14 -12.44 28.56 0.95
C LEU A 14 -11.09 27.88 0.66
N VAL A 15 -9.97 28.58 0.89
CA VAL A 15 -8.60 28.06 0.66
C VAL A 15 -8.18 27.04 1.73
N LEU A 16 -8.63 27.21 2.99
CA LEU A 16 -8.34 26.27 4.08
C LEU A 16 -9.11 24.94 3.98
N ALA A 17 -10.21 24.90 3.21
CA ALA A 17 -11.03 23.70 3.02
C ALA A 17 -10.49 22.74 1.95
N LEU A 18 -9.41 23.10 1.24
CA LEU A 18 -8.76 22.29 0.20
C LEU A 18 -7.57 21.50 0.73
N SER A 19 -7.64 20.96 1.95
CA SER A 19 -6.71 19.92 2.38
C SER A 19 -7.03 18.62 1.65
N THR A 20 -6.55 18.49 0.41
CA THR A 20 -6.59 17.23 -0.33
C THR A 20 -5.71 16.23 0.41
N VAL A 21 -6.33 15.30 1.14
CA VAL A 21 -5.65 14.10 1.63
C VAL A 21 -5.42 13.21 0.42
N TYR A 22 -4.28 13.38 -0.24
CA TYR A 22 -3.88 12.49 -1.33
C TYR A 22 -3.09 11.34 -0.71
N ALA A 23 -3.55 10.11 -0.90
CA ALA A 23 -2.71 8.94 -0.61
C ALA A 23 -1.54 8.97 -1.61
N GLU A 24 -0.33 8.88 -1.10
CA GLU A 24 0.86 9.18 -1.88
C GLU A 24 1.34 7.94 -2.64
N VAL A 25 1.50 8.09 -3.96
CA VAL A 25 1.88 7.00 -4.88
C VAL A 25 3.37 6.73 -4.75
N VAL A 26 3.73 5.50 -4.38
CA VAL A 26 5.13 5.09 -4.21
C VAL A 26 5.64 4.37 -5.45
N HIS A 27 6.93 4.49 -5.72
CA HIS A 27 7.59 3.69 -6.74
C HIS A 27 7.73 2.24 -6.27
N SER A 28 7.21 1.30 -7.08
CA SER A 28 7.29 -0.13 -6.82
C SER A 28 7.96 -0.88 -7.98
N SER A 29 8.68 -1.94 -7.67
CA SER A 29 9.30 -2.85 -8.64
C SER A 29 8.65 -4.24 -8.62
N SER A 30 8.82 -5.00 -9.69
CA SER A 30 8.40 -6.41 -9.72
C SER A 30 9.31 -7.27 -8.85
N CYS A 31 8.78 -8.36 -8.30
CA CYS A 31 9.61 -9.36 -7.62
C CYS A 31 10.60 -10.04 -8.59
N PRO A 32 11.75 -10.54 -8.10
CA PRO A 32 12.69 -11.31 -8.92
C PRO A 32 12.04 -12.55 -9.54
N ALA A 33 12.47 -12.93 -10.75
CA ALA A 33 11.86 -13.99 -11.57
C ALA A 33 11.78 -15.39 -10.94
N SER A 34 12.45 -15.63 -9.81
CA SER A 34 12.37 -16.89 -9.04
C SER A 34 11.06 -17.07 -8.27
N THR A 35 10.21 -16.04 -8.15
CA THR A 35 8.86 -16.19 -7.59
C THR A 35 7.94 -16.88 -8.58
N LYS A 36 7.49 -18.09 -8.25
CA LYS A 36 6.48 -18.85 -8.99
C LYS A 36 5.24 -17.97 -9.33
N THR A 37 4.79 -18.10 -10.58
CA THR A 37 3.48 -17.68 -11.13
C THR A 37 3.01 -16.26 -10.75
N VAL A 38 3.78 -15.26 -11.18
CA VAL A 38 3.29 -13.87 -11.26
C VAL A 38 2.35 -13.76 -12.46
N ASN A 39 1.05 -13.92 -12.21
CA ASN A 39 -0.01 -13.92 -13.21
C ASN A 39 -0.88 -12.66 -13.06
N CYS A 40 -0.26 -11.52 -12.77
CA CYS A 40 -0.97 -10.26 -12.56
C CYS A 40 -0.11 -9.04 -12.92
N THR A 41 -0.76 -7.92 -13.14
CA THR A 41 -0.14 -6.60 -13.31
C THR A 41 -0.44 -5.71 -12.10
N ILE A 42 0.60 -5.10 -11.53
CA ILE A 42 0.46 -4.04 -10.51
C ILE A 42 0.55 -2.69 -11.22
N HIS A 43 -0.44 -1.83 -11.01
CA HIS A 43 -0.53 -0.53 -11.69
C HIS A 43 0.00 0.61 -10.81
N GLU A 44 -0.44 0.64 -9.56
CA GLU A 44 -0.17 1.74 -8.65
C GLU A 44 -0.13 1.22 -7.22
N VAL A 45 0.82 1.68 -6.43
CA VAL A 45 0.92 1.39 -4.99
C VAL A 45 0.86 2.71 -4.26
N ARG A 46 0.02 2.80 -3.23
CA ARG A 46 -0.18 3.99 -2.41
C ARG A 46 0.03 3.66 -0.95
N VAL A 47 0.71 4.55 -0.24
CA VAL A 47 0.97 4.43 1.19
C VAL A 47 0.51 5.72 1.86
N ASP A 48 -0.27 5.60 2.93
CA ASP A 48 -0.73 6.73 3.72
C ASP A 48 -0.39 6.51 5.21
N PRO A 49 0.31 7.44 5.87
CA PRO A 49 0.96 8.64 5.30
C PRO A 49 2.30 8.32 4.60
N CYS A 50 2.67 9.04 3.51
CA CYS A 50 3.98 8.87 2.85
C CYS A 50 4.44 10.13 2.07
N ARG A 51 4.69 11.24 2.78
CA ARG A 51 5.03 12.52 2.13
C ARG A 51 6.30 12.47 1.32
N GLU A 52 7.15 11.53 1.68
CA GLU A 52 8.41 11.23 1.03
C GLU A 52 8.26 10.72 -0.41
N ALA A 53 7.08 10.21 -0.79
CA ALA A 53 6.85 9.70 -2.14
C ALA A 53 6.96 10.80 -3.20
N ALA A 54 6.62 12.05 -2.87
CA ALA A 54 6.79 13.20 -3.77
C ALA A 54 8.25 13.43 -4.18
N GLU A 55 9.20 12.94 -3.40
CA GLU A 55 10.64 12.99 -3.65
C GLU A 55 11.22 11.62 -4.02
N ASN A 56 10.39 10.62 -4.32
CA ASN A 56 10.78 9.22 -4.56
C ASN A 56 11.61 8.61 -3.42
N LYS A 57 11.36 9.03 -2.18
CA LYS A 57 12.03 8.53 -0.98
C LYS A 57 11.17 7.46 -0.29
N PRO A 58 11.78 6.49 0.43
CA PRO A 58 11.01 5.51 1.21
C PRO A 58 10.12 6.18 2.26
N CYS A 59 8.88 5.70 2.39
CA CYS A 59 7.92 6.22 3.36
C CYS A 59 8.44 6.11 4.80
N LEU A 60 8.34 7.20 5.56
CA LEU A 60 8.74 7.23 6.97
C LEU A 60 7.59 6.81 7.89
N LEU A 61 7.45 5.51 8.12
CA LEU A 61 6.37 4.97 8.93
C LEU A 61 6.74 4.88 10.42
N LYS A 62 5.87 5.41 11.28
CA LYS A 62 6.08 5.39 12.74
C LYS A 62 5.67 4.05 13.32
N ARG A 63 6.54 3.48 14.15
CA ARG A 63 6.20 2.27 14.92
C ARG A 63 5.12 2.57 15.96
N GLY A 64 4.29 1.58 16.24
CA GLY A 64 3.13 1.71 17.11
C GLY A 64 1.95 2.50 16.52
N HIS A 65 2.03 2.87 15.24
CA HIS A 65 0.96 3.55 14.51
C HIS A 65 0.41 2.63 13.41
N VAL A 66 -0.73 3.02 12.85
CA VAL A 66 -1.34 2.36 11.71
C VAL A 66 -1.00 3.15 10.44
N ALA A 67 -0.59 2.45 9.39
CA ALA A 67 -0.46 2.99 8.05
C ALA A 67 -1.46 2.29 7.14
N SER A 68 -2.02 3.00 6.16
CA SER A 68 -2.84 2.40 5.11
C SER A 68 -1.97 2.12 3.89
N ILE A 69 -2.13 0.94 3.31
CA ILE A 69 -1.45 0.53 2.08
C ILE A 69 -2.52 0.05 1.11
N SER A 70 -2.52 0.59 -0.10
CA SER A 70 -3.40 0.15 -1.17
C SER A 70 -2.64 -0.03 -2.47
N PHE A 71 -3.15 -0.91 -3.34
CA PHE A 71 -2.61 -1.06 -4.67
C PHE A 71 -3.68 -1.49 -5.65
N ASP A 72 -3.52 -1.07 -6.90
CA ASP A 72 -4.36 -1.50 -8.01
C ASP A 72 -3.70 -2.66 -8.73
N TYR A 73 -4.46 -3.72 -8.98
CA TYR A 73 -3.99 -4.90 -9.69
C TYR A 73 -4.97 -5.36 -10.76
N THR A 74 -4.45 -6.02 -11.78
CA THR A 74 -5.24 -6.79 -12.74
C THR A 74 -4.74 -8.22 -12.74
N ALA A 75 -5.56 -9.14 -12.24
CA ALA A 75 -5.26 -10.56 -12.23
C ALA A 75 -5.52 -11.19 -13.59
N GLN A 76 -4.77 -12.24 -13.94
CA GLN A 76 -5.02 -13.11 -15.10
C GLN A 76 -5.49 -14.50 -14.68
N PHE A 77 -5.90 -14.63 -13.41
CA PHE A 77 -6.36 -15.86 -12.77
C PHE A 77 -7.70 -15.62 -12.09
N THR A 78 -8.43 -16.71 -11.87
CA THR A 78 -9.66 -16.72 -11.06
C THR A 78 -9.34 -17.15 -9.64
N GLY A 79 -10.16 -16.73 -8.68
CA GLY A 79 -10.01 -17.17 -7.29
C GLY A 79 -11.25 -16.81 -6.47
N ASN A 80 -11.87 -17.81 -5.85
CA ASN A 80 -12.99 -17.56 -4.92
C ASN A 80 -12.49 -17.00 -3.59
N THR A 81 -11.28 -17.38 -3.19
CA THR A 81 -10.56 -16.78 -2.09
C THR A 81 -9.23 -16.20 -2.55
N LEU A 82 -8.78 -15.17 -1.84
CA LEU A 82 -7.46 -14.58 -2.02
C LEU A 82 -6.76 -14.52 -0.68
N SER A 83 -5.46 -14.78 -0.71
CA SER A 83 -4.56 -14.58 0.42
C SER A 83 -3.60 -13.43 0.15
N SER A 84 -3.27 -12.64 1.17
CA SER A 84 -2.26 -11.58 1.06
C SER A 84 -1.33 -11.53 2.26
N ARG A 85 -0.07 -11.18 1.99
CA ARG A 85 0.95 -10.98 3.03
C ARG A 85 2.07 -10.08 2.54
N ALA A 86 2.51 -9.19 3.43
CA ALA A 86 3.75 -8.45 3.30
C ALA A 86 4.90 -9.22 3.98
N TYR A 87 6.07 -9.17 3.37
CA TYR A 87 7.32 -9.74 3.87
C TYR A 87 8.40 -8.67 3.85
N TRP A 88 9.28 -8.68 4.83
CA TRP A 88 10.56 -8.02 4.72
C TRP A 88 11.51 -8.94 3.96
N ALA A 89 11.88 -8.53 2.74
CA ALA A 89 12.92 -9.20 1.98
C ALA A 89 14.29 -8.90 2.60
N SER A 90 15.01 -9.94 3.00
CA SER A 90 16.38 -9.83 3.50
C SER A 90 17.28 -10.81 2.77
N GLU A 91 18.60 -10.64 2.89
CA GLU A 91 19.58 -11.54 2.27
C GLU A 91 19.49 -12.98 2.76
N ILE A 92 18.99 -13.20 3.98
CA ILE A 92 18.93 -14.52 4.62
C ILE A 92 17.58 -15.20 4.38
N ALA A 93 16.48 -14.48 4.60
CA ALA A 93 15.12 -15.00 4.43
C ALA A 93 14.07 -13.88 4.37
N ASP A 94 12.94 -14.17 3.73
CA ASP A 94 11.74 -13.31 3.76
C ASP A 94 11.05 -13.43 5.13
N LEU A 95 11.08 -12.38 5.94
CA LEU A 95 10.42 -12.36 7.25
C LEU A 95 8.99 -11.81 7.11
N PRO A 96 7.94 -12.57 7.44
CA PRO A 96 6.57 -12.09 7.29
C PRO A 96 6.26 -10.94 8.25
N PHE A 97 5.54 -9.93 7.75
CA PHE A 97 4.97 -8.88 8.57
C PHE A 97 3.72 -9.43 9.27
N LEU A 98 3.84 -9.71 10.56
CA LEU A 98 2.75 -10.26 11.37
C LEU A 98 1.76 -9.16 11.77
N GLY A 99 0.48 -9.49 11.85
CA GLY A 99 -0.59 -8.56 12.25
C GLY A 99 -1.53 -8.12 11.11
N MET A 100 -1.36 -8.68 9.92
CA MET A 100 -2.29 -8.55 8.78
C MET A 100 -3.15 -9.82 8.65
N PRO A 101 -4.48 -9.71 8.43
CA PRO A 101 -5.31 -10.85 8.05
C PRO A 101 -4.78 -11.51 6.78
N LEU A 102 -4.67 -12.84 6.78
CA LEU A 102 -4.25 -13.56 5.57
C LEU A 102 -5.34 -13.48 4.49
N ASP A 103 -6.61 -13.52 4.90
CA ASP A 103 -7.75 -13.40 3.98
C ASP A 103 -7.82 -11.99 3.36
N ALA A 104 -7.50 -11.94 2.07
CA ALA A 104 -7.49 -10.71 1.29
C ALA A 104 -8.87 -10.30 0.79
N CYS A 105 -9.87 -11.19 0.79
CA CYS A 105 -11.23 -10.86 0.36
C CYS A 105 -11.94 -9.88 1.31
N SER A 106 -11.39 -9.68 2.51
CA SER A 106 -11.78 -8.60 3.42
C SER A 106 -11.30 -7.20 2.96
N SER A 107 -10.34 -7.16 2.03
CA SER A 107 -9.60 -5.97 1.60
C SER A 107 -9.66 -5.71 0.09
N THR A 108 -10.25 -6.63 -0.68
CA THR A 108 -10.50 -6.52 -2.13
C THR A 108 -11.74 -7.35 -2.51
N VAL A 109 -12.24 -7.17 -3.73
CA VAL A 109 -13.42 -7.88 -4.23
C VAL A 109 -13.08 -9.32 -4.61
N CYS A 110 -13.87 -10.27 -4.11
CA CYS A 110 -13.85 -11.69 -4.48
C CYS A 110 -15.23 -12.13 -5.02
N PRO A 111 -15.30 -13.07 -5.97
CA PRO A 111 -14.17 -13.75 -6.62
C PRO A 111 -13.36 -12.81 -7.51
N THR A 112 -12.08 -13.12 -7.65
CA THR A 112 -11.20 -12.42 -8.61
C THR A 112 -11.57 -12.81 -10.03
N VAL A 113 -11.76 -11.82 -10.90
CA VAL A 113 -12.10 -12.02 -12.31
C VAL A 113 -10.89 -11.68 -13.19
N PRO A 114 -10.44 -12.59 -14.07
CA PRO A 114 -9.33 -12.31 -14.99
C PRO A 114 -9.59 -11.07 -15.86
N GLY A 115 -8.58 -10.23 -16.02
CA GLY A 115 -8.62 -9.02 -16.85
C GLY A 115 -9.31 -7.82 -16.20
N GLU A 116 -9.96 -7.98 -15.04
CA GLU A 116 -10.59 -6.88 -14.32
C GLU A 116 -9.57 -6.15 -13.43
N ARG A 117 -9.59 -4.81 -13.47
CA ARG A 117 -8.78 -3.98 -12.56
C ARG A 117 -9.51 -3.84 -11.23
N GLN A 118 -8.85 -4.25 -10.16
CA GLN A 118 -9.35 -4.19 -8.79
C GLN A 118 -8.38 -3.42 -7.89
N THR A 119 -8.87 -2.99 -6.73
CA THR A 119 -8.07 -2.29 -5.72
C THR A 119 -8.09 -3.07 -4.43
N TYR A 120 -6.90 -3.40 -3.93
CA TYR A 120 -6.71 -3.94 -2.58
C TYR A 120 -6.36 -2.78 -1.63
N THR A 121 -6.96 -2.74 -0.43
CA THR A 121 -6.63 -1.76 0.60
C THR A 121 -6.61 -2.39 1.98
N VAL A 122 -5.54 -2.15 2.75
CA VAL A 122 -5.41 -2.65 4.13
C VAL A 122 -4.80 -1.62 5.07
N ASN A 123 -5.33 -1.58 6.29
CA ASN A 123 -4.71 -0.87 7.40
C ASN A 123 -3.72 -1.80 8.12
N LEU A 124 -2.45 -1.40 8.16
CA LEU A 124 -1.35 -2.16 8.73
C LEU A 124 -0.88 -1.55 10.06
N PRO A 125 -1.16 -2.20 11.20
CA PRO A 125 -0.57 -1.82 12.49
C PRO A 125 0.93 -2.16 12.51
N ILE A 126 1.78 -1.15 12.66
CA ILE A 126 3.23 -1.33 12.66
C ILE A 126 3.69 -1.61 14.07
N SER A 127 4.09 -2.85 14.37
CA SER A 127 4.53 -3.23 15.72
C SER A 127 5.76 -2.45 16.20
N LYS A 128 5.75 -2.02 17.47
CA LYS A 128 6.92 -1.42 18.15
C LYS A 128 8.10 -2.39 18.28
N LYS A 129 7.86 -3.70 18.12
CA LYS A 129 8.89 -4.74 18.18
C LYS A 129 9.79 -4.74 16.94
N PHE A 130 9.35 -4.18 15.82
CA PHE A 130 10.20 -4.09 14.64
C PHE A 130 11.34 -3.09 14.87
N PRO A 131 12.59 -3.43 14.50
CA PRO A 131 13.71 -2.49 14.51
C PRO A 131 13.45 -1.23 13.68
N ALA A 132 14.02 -0.10 14.09
CA ALA A 132 13.99 1.12 13.29
C ALA A 132 15.11 1.06 12.23
N ARG A 133 14.73 0.84 10.96
CA ARG A 133 15.62 0.66 9.80
C ARG A 133 14.82 0.76 8.51
N THR A 134 15.50 0.69 7.38
CA THR A 134 14.87 0.49 6.07
C THR A 134 14.52 -0.98 5.87
N TYR A 135 13.37 -1.21 5.24
CA TYR A 135 12.81 -2.50 4.89
C TYR A 135 12.41 -2.47 3.43
N ASP A 136 12.89 -3.44 2.65
CA ASP A 136 12.35 -3.73 1.33
C ASP A 136 11.13 -4.63 1.53
N LEU A 137 9.94 -4.04 1.43
CA LEU A 137 8.70 -4.78 1.55
C LEU A 137 8.43 -5.51 0.25
N LYS A 138 8.31 -6.83 0.35
CA LYS A 138 7.79 -7.71 -0.69
C LYS A 138 6.34 -8.02 -0.38
N TRP A 139 5.44 -7.64 -1.26
CA TRP A 139 4.01 -7.90 -1.13
C TRP A 139 3.59 -9.05 -2.03
N LYS A 140 2.79 -9.97 -1.49
CA LYS A 140 2.16 -11.04 -2.26
C LYS A 140 0.63 -11.00 -2.11
N LEU A 141 -0.06 -11.29 -3.21
CA LEU A 141 -1.50 -11.57 -3.27
C LEU A 141 -1.67 -12.82 -4.13
N TRP A 142 -2.37 -13.86 -3.69
CA TRP A 142 -2.46 -15.12 -4.44
C TRP A 142 -3.77 -15.87 -4.19
N ASN A 143 -4.19 -16.71 -5.14
CA ASN A 143 -5.33 -17.62 -5.03
C ASN A 143 -4.93 -18.99 -4.42
N GLU A 144 -5.84 -19.96 -4.39
CA GLU A 144 -5.55 -21.29 -3.82
C GLU A 144 -4.58 -22.14 -4.67
N GLN A 145 -4.33 -21.73 -5.92
CA GLN A 145 -3.43 -22.39 -6.86
C GLN A 145 -2.03 -21.73 -6.92
N ASP A 146 -1.73 -20.81 -5.98
CA ASP A 146 -0.50 -20.02 -5.93
C ASP A 146 -0.26 -19.12 -7.17
N GLU A 147 -1.31 -18.81 -7.94
CA GLU A 147 -1.26 -17.76 -8.96
C GLU A 147 -1.50 -16.41 -8.30
N GLY A 148 -0.67 -15.42 -8.62
CA GLY A 148 -0.71 -14.18 -7.85
C GLY A 148 0.04 -13.00 -8.39
N CYS A 149 -0.01 -11.94 -7.60
CA CYS A 149 0.78 -10.73 -7.73
C CYS A 149 2.00 -10.76 -6.82
N CYS A 150 3.09 -10.16 -7.28
CA CYS A 150 4.24 -9.89 -6.44
C CYS A 150 4.92 -8.57 -6.83
N PHE A 151 5.08 -7.67 -5.87
CA PHE A 151 5.80 -6.41 -6.04
C PHE A 151 6.60 -6.04 -4.79
N MET A 152 7.52 -5.11 -4.95
CA MET A 152 8.40 -4.64 -3.89
C MET A 152 8.47 -3.12 -3.85
N PHE A 153 8.57 -2.55 -2.64
CA PHE A 153 8.87 -1.13 -2.44
C PHE A 153 9.54 -0.91 -1.07
N PRO A 154 10.41 0.10 -0.92
CA PRO A 154 11.09 0.35 0.33
C PRO A 154 10.24 1.20 1.28
N ILE A 155 10.31 0.88 2.58
CA ILE A 155 9.83 1.75 3.67
C ILE A 155 10.93 1.93 4.71
N LYS A 156 10.82 2.96 5.54
CA LYS A 156 11.71 3.18 6.68
C LYS A 156 10.92 3.32 7.96
N LEU A 157 11.18 2.41 8.90
CA LEU A 157 10.55 2.44 10.22
C LEU A 157 11.31 3.37 11.16
N GLN A 158 10.58 4.24 11.85
CA GLN A 158 11.12 5.17 12.83
C GLN A 158 10.46 5.02 14.22
N LYS A 159 10.99 5.74 15.20
CA LYS A 159 10.43 5.78 16.56
C LYS A 159 9.04 6.41 16.59
#